data_AF-A0A410E087-F1
#
_entry.id   AF-A0A410E087-F1
#
_cell.length_a   1.000
_cell.length_b   1.000
_cell.length_c   1.000
_cell.angle_alpha   90.00
_cell.angle_beta   90.00
_cell.angle_gamma   90.00
#
_symmetry.space_group_name_H-M   'P 1'
#
loop_
_entity.id
_entity.type
_entity.pdbx_description
1 polymer ?
#
loop_
_entity_poly.entity_id
_entity_poly.type
_entity_poly.pdbx_seq_one_letter_code
_entity_poly.pdbx_strand_id
1 'polypeptide(L)'
;MKKKLLIYAHYYYPDVASTAQILTELTEGLSSEFDITVICVVPSYGGKIEDQYKRKRFFYEDYKGMSIIRVRVPEFHKGNKISRIKNIMAYFFNSILATTKLSKQDYVFTISQPPILDQLIIVK
;
A
#
# COMPACT_ATOMS: atom_id res chain seq x y z
N MET A 1 23.37 0.29 -9.98
CA MET A 1 22.25 1.01 -9.32
C MET A 1 21.02 0.13 -9.46
N LYS A 2 20.31 -0.17 -8.37
CA LYS A 2 19.10 -1.01 -8.43
C LYS A 2 17.98 -0.27 -9.17
N LYS A 3 17.14 -1.03 -9.88
CA LYS A 3 15.94 -0.50 -10.53
C LYS A 3 14.87 -0.21 -9.48
N LYS A 4 14.09 0.86 -9.68
CA LYS A 4 13.04 1.26 -8.74
C LYS A 4 11.73 0.53 -9.03
N LEU A 5 11.25 -0.23 -8.05
CA LEU A 5 10.00 -0.98 -8.12
C LEU A 5 9.00 -0.39 -7.13
N LEU A 6 7.90 0.14 -7.66
CA LEU A 6 6.78 0.60 -6.86
C LEU A 6 5.68 -0.46 -6.81
N ILE A 7 5.28 -0.84 -5.60
CA ILE A 7 4.25 -1.84 -5.36
C ILE A 7 3.04 -1.19 -4.71
N TYR A 8 1.86 -1.46 -5.25
CA TYR A 8 0.59 -1.10 -4.63
C TYR A 8 -0.05 -2.35 -4.05
N ALA A 9 -0.31 -2.32 -2.75
CA ALA A 9 -0.95 -3.38 -2.03
C ALA A 9 -1.91 -2.80 -1.02
N HIS A 10 -3.17 -3.26 -0.97
CA HIS A 10 -4.09 -2.77 0.05
C HIS A 10 -3.53 -3.08 1.44
N TYR A 11 -3.18 -4.35 1.70
CA TYR A 11 -2.55 -4.78 2.95
C TYR A 11 -1.10 -5.21 2.72
N TYR A 12 -0.26 -4.91 3.70
CA TYR A 12 1.16 -5.26 3.72
C TYR A 12 1.63 -5.45 5.16
N TYR A 13 2.86 -5.90 5.39
CA TYR A 13 3.42 -6.04 6.74
C TYR A 13 3.09 -4.83 7.64
N PRO A 14 2.68 -5.03 8.90
CA PRO A 14 2.53 -6.30 9.64
C PRO A 14 1.10 -6.90 9.59
N ASP A 15 0.25 -6.53 8.62
CA ASP A 15 -1.11 -7.10 8.55
C ASP A 15 -1.07 -8.63 8.33
N VAL A 16 -1.97 -9.34 9.02
CA VAL A 16 -2.06 -10.81 9.00
C VAL A 16 -2.91 -11.34 7.84
N ALA A 17 -3.24 -10.49 6.86
CA ALA A 17 -3.92 -10.92 5.65
C ALA A 17 -2.99 -11.84 4.84
N SER A 18 -3.51 -12.94 4.29
CA SER A 18 -2.71 -13.88 3.49
C SER A 18 -1.97 -13.19 2.34
N THR A 19 -2.63 -12.27 1.63
CA THR A 19 -2.00 -11.47 0.57
C THR A 19 -0.87 -10.60 1.10
N ALA A 20 -0.98 -10.04 2.32
CA ALA A 20 0.08 -9.23 2.91
C ALA A 20 1.32 -10.06 3.24
N GLN A 21 1.14 -11.28 3.74
CA GLN A 21 2.23 -12.21 4.05
C GLN A 21 2.98 -12.61 2.77
N ILE A 22 2.24 -13.10 1.76
CA ILE A 22 2.82 -13.49 0.46
C ILE A 22 3.56 -12.32 -0.19
N LEU A 23 2.99 -11.12 -0.13
CA LEU A 23 3.63 -9.92 -0.65
C LEU A 23 4.92 -9.57 0.07
N THR A 24 4.91 -9.66 1.40
CA THR A 24 6.08 -9.36 2.21
C THR A 24 7.21 -10.33 1.85
N GLU A 25 6.93 -11.63 1.79
CA GLU A 25 7.89 -12.66 1.36
C GLU A 25 8.43 -12.39 -0.06
N LEU A 26 7.54 -12.05 -1.00
CA LEU A 26 7.92 -11.71 -2.37
C LEU A 26 8.88 -10.51 -2.41
N THR A 27 8.53 -9.42 -1.71
CA THR A 27 9.36 -8.21 -1.69
C THR A 27 10.69 -8.42 -1.00
N GLU A 28 10.74 -9.26 0.04
CA GLU A 28 12.00 -9.65 0.67
C GLU A 28 12.90 -10.40 -0.32
N GLY A 29 12.34 -11.35 -1.08
CA GLY A 29 13.06 -12.06 -2.13
C GLY A 29 13.58 -11.16 -3.24
N LEU A 30 12.84 -10.10 -3.60
CA LEU A 30 13.19 -9.14 -4.65
C LEU A 30 14.09 -7.98 -4.16
N SER A 31 14.27 -7.82 -2.85
CA SER A 31 14.98 -6.69 -2.25
C SER A 31 16.46 -6.61 -2.66
N SER A 32 17.06 -7.73 -3.08
CA SER A 32 18.45 -7.79 -3.58
C SER A 32 18.58 -7.17 -4.99
N GLU A 33 17.52 -7.20 -5.79
CA GLU A 33 17.52 -6.76 -7.20
C GLU A 33 16.94 -5.35 -7.37
N PHE A 34 15.95 -4.98 -6.56
CA PHE A 34 15.20 -3.73 -6.69
C PHE A 34 15.36 -2.79 -5.50
N ASP A 35 15.21 -1.49 -5.77
CA ASP A 35 14.90 -0.47 -4.76
C ASP A 35 13.38 -0.39 -4.64
N ILE A 36 12.83 -0.97 -3.56
CA ILE A 36 11.39 -1.25 -3.44
C ILE A 36 10.72 -0.16 -2.61
N THR A 37 9.64 0.38 -3.16
CA THR A 37 8.67 1.20 -2.42
C THR A 37 7.31 0.52 -2.42
N VAL A 38 6.70 0.35 -1.25
CA VAL A 38 5.35 -0.20 -1.11
C VAL A 38 4.39 0.89 -0.65
N ILE A 39 3.33 1.16 -1.42
CA ILE A 39 2.20 1.98 -0.98
C ILE A 39 1.09 1.05 -0.49
N CYS A 40 0.70 1.20 0.78
CA CYS A 40 -0.32 0.37 1.42
C CYS A 40 -1.18 1.12 2.43
N VAL A 41 -2.26 0.52 2.93
CA VAL A 41 -3.01 1.15 4.03
C VAL A 41 -2.25 1.04 5.36
N VAL A 42 -2.62 1.89 6.30
CA VAL A 42 -2.28 1.68 7.71
C VAL A 42 -2.86 0.34 8.21
N PRO A 43 -2.15 -0.39 9.09
CA PRO A 43 -2.57 -1.73 9.53
C PRO A 43 -4.00 -1.70 10.04
N SER A 44 -4.87 -2.48 9.39
CA SER A 44 -6.32 -2.36 9.62
C SER A 44 -7.12 -3.60 9.19
N TYR A 45 -6.53 -4.78 9.07
CA TYR A 45 -7.25 -6.01 8.68
C TYR A 45 -8.45 -6.34 9.59
N GLY A 46 -8.37 -5.97 10.87
CA GLY A 46 -9.46 -6.10 11.84
C GLY A 46 -10.58 -5.06 11.70
N GLY A 47 -10.40 -4.04 10.84
CA GLY A 47 -11.34 -2.93 10.67
C GLY A 47 -11.12 -1.76 11.63
N LYS A 48 -10.25 -1.92 12.62
CA LYS A 48 -9.82 -0.87 13.56
C LYS A 48 -8.43 -0.37 13.21
N ILE A 49 -8.16 0.90 13.52
CA ILE A 49 -6.89 1.58 13.26
C ILE A 49 -6.35 2.08 14.59
N GLU A 50 -5.06 1.85 14.83
CA GLU A 50 -4.38 2.39 16.01
C GLU A 50 -4.27 3.92 15.96
N ASP A 51 -4.32 4.58 17.11
CA ASP A 51 -4.38 6.05 17.18
C ASP A 51 -3.16 6.75 16.56
N GLN A 52 -2.00 6.09 16.57
CA GLN A 52 -0.80 6.59 15.90
C GLN A 52 -1.04 6.86 14.40
N TYR A 53 -1.87 6.04 13.74
CA TYR A 53 -2.18 6.11 12.33
C TYR A 53 -3.38 7.02 11.99
N LYS A 54 -3.98 7.66 12.99
CA LYS A 54 -5.11 8.59 12.79
C LYS A 54 -4.67 10.03 12.56
N ARG A 55 -3.44 10.41 12.94
CA ARG A 55 -3.01 11.82 12.98
C ARG A 55 -2.59 12.40 11.64
N LYS A 56 -1.97 11.61 10.78
CA LYS A 56 -1.43 12.06 9.47
C LYS A 56 -2.16 11.36 8.33
N ARG A 57 -2.05 11.94 7.13
CA ARG A 57 -2.55 11.32 5.89
C ARG A 57 -1.60 10.25 5.35
N PHE A 58 -0.30 10.49 5.50
CA PHE A 58 0.79 9.64 5.03
C PHE A 58 1.75 9.33 6.17
N PHE A 59 2.24 8.09 6.21
CA PHE A 59 3.26 7.63 7.13
C PHE A 59 4.37 6.98 6.30
N TYR A 60 5.61 7.34 6.59
CA TYR A 60 6.78 6.84 5.90
C TYR A 60 7.52 5.95 6.89
N GLU A 61 7.72 4.70 6.51
CA GLU A 61 8.34 3.66 7.32
C GLU A 61 9.41 2.95 6.49
N ASP A 62 10.35 2.30 7.18
CA ASP A 62 11.32 1.40 6.56
C ASP A 62 11.04 -0.02 7.06
N TYR A 63 11.12 -0.98 6.14
CA TYR A 63 11.10 -2.39 6.49
C TYR A 63 12.20 -3.11 5.72
N LYS A 64 13.24 -3.53 6.45
CA LYS A 64 14.39 -4.26 5.90
C LYS A 64 15.04 -3.51 4.71
N GLY A 65 15.11 -2.17 4.78
CA GLY A 65 15.65 -1.34 3.71
C GLY A 65 14.69 -1.06 2.55
N MET A 66 13.43 -1.50 2.65
CA MET A 66 12.38 -1.15 1.70
C MET A 66 11.53 0.00 2.25
N SER A 67 11.24 0.98 1.40
CA SER A 67 10.41 2.12 1.77
C SER A 67 8.93 1.72 1.80
N ILE A 68 8.24 2.00 2.91
CA ILE A 68 6.79 1.83 3.02
C ILE A 68 6.14 3.20 3.16
N ILE A 69 5.16 3.47 2.30
CA ILE A 69 4.29 4.64 2.41
C ILE A 69 2.89 4.15 2.78
N ARG A 70 2.54 4.32 4.05
CA ARG A 70 1.18 4.01 4.51
C ARG A 70 0.25 5.18 4.29
N VAL A 71 -0.92 4.88 3.74
CA VAL A 71 -1.99 5.84 3.58
C VAL A 71 -3.09 5.62 4.61
N ARG A 72 -3.56 6.72 5.21
CA ARG A 72 -4.68 6.67 6.14
C ARG A 72 -5.95 6.28 5.40
N VAL A 73 -6.74 5.39 5.99
CA VAL A 73 -8.08 5.03 5.52
C VAL A 73 -9.08 5.13 6.68
N PRO A 74 -10.38 5.25 6.44
CA PRO A 74 -11.38 5.14 7.49
C PRO A 74 -11.45 3.70 8.02
N GLU A 75 -11.74 3.56 9.32
CA GLU A 75 -12.12 2.28 9.92
C GLU A 75 -13.36 1.72 9.22
N PHE A 76 -13.50 0.39 9.22
CA PHE A 76 -14.59 -0.29 8.55
C PHE A 76 -15.07 -1.50 9.35
N HIS A 77 -16.30 -1.95 9.06
CA HIS A 77 -16.85 -3.16 9.64
C HIS A 77 -17.00 -4.23 8.56
N LYS A 78 -16.54 -5.46 8.82
CA LYS A 78 -16.55 -6.55 7.81
C LYS A 78 -17.94 -6.84 7.26
N GLY A 79 -18.98 -6.71 8.11
CA GLY A 79 -20.38 -6.87 7.71
C GLY A 79 -21.00 -5.68 6.95
N ASN A 80 -20.34 -4.52 6.92
CA ASN A 80 -20.87 -3.32 6.27
C ASN A 80 -20.12 -2.99 4.97
N LYS A 81 -20.74 -3.34 3.83
CA LYS A 81 -20.19 -3.12 2.49
C LYS A 81 -19.86 -1.64 2.20
N ILE A 82 -20.68 -0.71 2.67
CA ILE A 82 -20.49 0.74 2.43
C ILE A 82 -19.20 1.23 3.12
N SER A 83 -18.96 0.79 4.36
CA SER A 83 -17.74 1.15 5.08
C SER A 83 -16.48 0.63 4.38
N ARG A 84 -16.56 -0.56 3.78
CA ARG A 84 -15.47 -1.16 2.99
C ARG A 84 -15.21 -0.37 1.71
N ILE A 85 -16.27 0.06 1.01
CA ILE A 85 -16.14 0.90 -0.20
C ILE A 85 -15.46 2.23 0.15
N LYS A 86 -15.84 2.88 1.25
CA LYS A 86 -15.18 4.11 1.71
C LYS A 86 -13.69 3.90 2.00
N ASN A 87 -13.34 2.77 2.61
CA ASN A 87 -11.94 2.40 2.87
C ASN A 87 -11.15 2.24 1.57
N ILE A 88 -11.68 1.47 0.62
CA ILE A 88 -11.07 1.24 -0.70
C ILE A 88 -10.90 2.54 -1.49
N MET A 89 -11.92 3.40 -1.51
CA MET A 89 -11.84 4.70 -2.19
C MET A 89 -10.82 5.63 -1.53
N ALA A 90 -10.75 5.65 -0.20
CA ALA A 90 -9.74 6.43 0.51
C ALA A 90 -8.33 5.94 0.18
N TYR A 91 -8.11 4.62 0.14
CA TYR A 91 -6.85 4.03 -0.31
C TYR A 91 -6.51 4.49 -1.74
N PHE A 92 -7.44 4.31 -2.69
CA PHE A 92 -7.24 4.69 -4.09
C PHE A 92 -6.75 6.14 -4.26
N PHE A 93 -7.49 7.12 -3.73
CA PHE A 93 -7.12 8.52 -3.88
C PHE A 93 -5.85 8.89 -3.11
N ASN A 94 -5.64 8.31 -1.93
CA ASN A 94 -4.44 8.58 -1.15
C ASN A 94 -3.20 7.97 -1.80
N SER A 95 -3.31 6.79 -2.39
CA SER A 95 -2.23 6.14 -3.11
C SER A 95 -1.82 6.95 -4.33
N ILE A 96 -2.76 7.45 -5.14
CA ILE A 96 -2.43 8.36 -6.25
C ILE A 96 -1.67 9.59 -5.76
N LEU A 97 -2.12 10.22 -4.68
CA LEU A 97 -1.45 11.39 -4.10
C LEU A 97 -0.10 11.07 -3.45
N ALA A 98 0.10 9.86 -2.94
CA ALA A 98 1.40 9.39 -2.48
C ALA A 98 2.37 9.21 -3.66
N THR A 99 1.88 8.65 -4.78
CA THR A 99 2.66 8.43 -5.99
C THR A 99 3.18 9.73 -6.61
N THR A 100 2.39 10.81 -6.59
CA THR A 100 2.88 12.10 -7.11
C THR A 100 4.04 12.70 -6.30
N LYS A 101 4.31 12.17 -5.10
CA LYS A 101 5.46 12.57 -4.27
C LYS A 101 6.68 11.69 -4.46
N LEU A 102 6.57 10.61 -5.24
CA LEU A 102 7.68 9.72 -5.54
C LEU A 102 8.48 10.22 -6.74
N SER A 103 9.77 9.90 -6.74
CA SER A 103 10.61 10.04 -7.93
C SER A 103 10.17 9.07 -9.04
N LYS A 104 10.70 9.22 -10.26
CA LYS A 104 10.43 8.30 -11.37
C LYS A 104 10.69 6.84 -10.95
N GLN A 105 9.73 5.96 -11.24
CA GLN A 105 9.80 4.53 -10.99
C GLN A 105 10.12 3.80 -12.29
N ASP A 106 10.95 2.75 -12.25
CA ASP A 106 11.25 1.93 -13.43
C ASP A 106 10.14 0.90 -13.67
N TYR A 107 9.57 0.35 -12.60
CA TYR A 107 8.52 -0.67 -12.63
C TYR A 107 7.42 -0.36 -11.64
N VAL A 108 6.19 -0.71 -12.01
CA VAL A 108 5.03 -0.66 -11.12
C VAL A 108 4.35 -2.03 -11.10
N PHE A 109 4.07 -2.51 -9.89
CA PHE A 109 3.38 -3.76 -9.65
C PHE A 109 2.15 -3.50 -8.78
N THR A 110 0.97 -3.85 -9.26
CA THR A 110 -0.29 -3.65 -8.56
C THR A 110 -0.95 -5.00 -8.30
N ILE A 111 -1.54 -5.15 -7.11
CA ILE A 111 -2.34 -6.33 -6.78
C ILE A 111 -3.80 -5.93 -6.64
N SER A 112 -4.66 -6.79 -7.19
CA SER A 112 -6.01 -6.60 -7.74
C SER A 112 -7.11 -5.97 -6.87
N GLN A 113 -6.78 -5.24 -5.80
CA GLN A 113 -7.75 -4.48 -5.02
C GLN A 113 -7.17 -3.11 -4.60
N PRO A 114 -7.76 -1.99 -5.08
CA PRO A 114 -8.97 -1.86 -5.89
C PRO A 114 -8.72 -2.13 -7.39
N PRO A 115 -9.61 -2.87 -8.09
CA PRO A 115 -9.52 -3.16 -9.54
C PRO A 115 -9.47 -1.92 -10.47
N ILE A 116 -9.63 -0.72 -9.92
CA ILE A 116 -9.56 0.56 -10.64
C ILE A 116 -8.10 1.04 -10.78
N LEU A 117 -7.23 0.66 -9.85
CA LEU A 117 -5.84 1.14 -9.81
C LEU A 117 -5.01 0.53 -10.96
N ASP A 118 -5.25 -0.74 -11.29
CA ASP A 118 -4.59 -1.48 -12.37
C ASP A 118 -4.83 -0.84 -13.76
N GLN A 119 -5.99 -0.20 -13.95
CA GLN A 119 -6.35 0.43 -15.23
C GLN A 119 -5.88 1.90 -15.34
N LEU A 120 -5.66 2.59 -14.22
CA LEU A 120 -5.34 4.02 -14.22
C LEU A 120 -3.83 4.31 -14.19
N ILE A 121 -3.01 3.37 -13.69
CA ILE A 121 -1.56 3.58 -13.60
C ILE A 121 -0.90 3.07 -14.88
N ILE A 122 -1.11 3.80 -15.98
CA ILE A 122 -0.19 3.79 -17.11
C ILE A 122 0.93 4.75 -16.75
N VAL A 123 2.05 4.20 -16.29
CA VAL A 123 3.24 4.97 -15.90
C VAL A 123 3.89 5.52 -17.17
N LYS A 124 4.04 6.85 -17.23
CA LYS A 124 4.86 7.58 -18.21
C LYS A 124 6.36 7.37 -17.99
#